data_AF-A2DI44-F1
#
_entry.id   AF-A2DI44-F1
#
_cell.length_a   1.000
_cell.length_b   1.000
_cell.length_c   1.000
_cell.angle_alpha   90.00
_cell.angle_beta   90.00
_cell.angle_gamma   90.00
#
_symmetry.space_group_name_H-M   'P 1'
#
loop_
_entity.id
_entity.type
_entity.pdbx_description
1 polymer ?
#
loop_
_entity_poly.entity_id
_entity_poly.type
_entity_poly.pdbx_seq_one_letter_code
_entity_poly.pdbx_strand_id
1 'polypeptide(L)'
;MFLLLVGHCFSKAILKSNPFSECTDDKIWDPMNIEEGVGIDTKIFSLGPNEFACMRGSFALESKDKFIAYTGNESSRLQFSNPFYLNPQTQDMDIIKLTCADNTASCKIQAATVLETIFRKTEHENSHMIGLFTTRSHVKFGYEGEIKIDDNYNNLLTIVTLGSYKRTLKYKADDPDLTGMTFNQTESQPNENYGYCLGLQPSLDPTETHKTQVKAKYNVTIDEDKSSDERECLIELEKTYVFPNDVVAASKEEVEENSKKYNFEIAPPSPTPQQTPQQTPQQTPQQTPQETPKQTQKPPKLSKFTLIIIISISCALVLLIVIFVIYVIIQRRKDVTKSDASIAQQLI
;
A
#
# COMPACT_ATOMS: atom_id res chain seq x y z
N MET A 1 -49.98 43.06 -30.22
CA MET A 1 -50.01 41.59 -30.01
C MET A 1 -48.62 41.06 -30.29
N PHE A 2 -47.74 41.04 -29.28
CA PHE A 2 -46.35 40.61 -29.39
C PHE A 2 -46.26 39.18 -28.84
N LEU A 3 -46.00 38.20 -29.72
CA LEU A 3 -45.70 36.83 -29.31
C LEU A 3 -44.26 36.78 -28.78
N LEU A 4 -44.13 36.57 -27.47
CA LEU A 4 -42.89 36.19 -26.81
C LEU A 4 -42.60 34.72 -27.12
N LEU A 5 -41.65 34.47 -28.02
CA LEU A 5 -41.02 33.17 -28.24
C LEU A 5 -40.03 32.91 -27.10
N VAL A 6 -40.50 32.22 -26.06
CA VAL A 6 -39.63 31.68 -25.00
C VAL A 6 -38.94 30.44 -25.56
N GLY A 7 -37.76 30.64 -26.15
CA GLY A 7 -36.86 29.54 -26.54
C GLY A 7 -36.42 28.78 -25.30
N HIS A 8 -37.08 27.65 -25.02
CA HIS A 8 -36.62 26.68 -24.04
C HIS A 8 -35.30 26.08 -24.55
N CYS A 9 -34.18 26.64 -24.10
CA CYS A 9 -32.91 25.94 -24.07
C CYS A 9 -33.03 24.82 -23.02
N PHE A 10 -33.61 23.69 -23.42
CA PHE A 10 -33.38 22.44 -22.71
C PHE A 10 -31.92 22.08 -22.90
N SER A 11 -31.07 22.51 -21.96
CA SER A 11 -29.78 21.88 -21.74
C SER A 11 -30.05 20.39 -21.59
N LYS A 12 -29.72 19.59 -22.61
CA LYS A 12 -29.69 18.14 -22.50
C LYS A 12 -28.83 17.83 -21.29
N ALA A 13 -29.45 17.46 -20.19
CA ALA A 13 -28.76 16.87 -19.07
C ALA A 13 -28.12 15.61 -19.63
N ILE A 14 -26.81 15.68 -19.91
CA ILE A 14 -26.00 14.51 -20.18
C ILE A 14 -26.04 13.77 -18.85
N LEU A 15 -26.90 12.76 -18.76
CA LEU A 15 -26.85 11.75 -17.71
C LEU A 15 -25.41 11.24 -17.71
N LYS A 16 -24.61 11.69 -16.73
CA LYS A 16 -23.27 11.19 -16.54
C LYS A 16 -23.44 9.71 -16.25
N SER A 17 -23.01 8.87 -17.19
CA SER A 17 -23.01 7.43 -17.04
C SER A 17 -22.36 7.05 -15.72
N ASN A 18 -22.94 6.07 -15.03
CA ASN A 18 -22.40 5.56 -13.78
C ASN A 18 -20.92 5.19 -14.01
N PRO A 19 -19.95 5.83 -13.30
CA PRO A 19 -18.53 5.61 -13.52
C PRO A 19 -18.08 4.16 -13.22
N PHE A 20 -18.90 3.39 -12.51
CA PHE A 20 -18.66 1.98 -12.19
C PHE A 20 -19.40 1.01 -13.11
N SER A 21 -20.22 1.47 -14.06
CA SER A 21 -20.92 0.59 -15.01
C SER A 21 -19.98 -0.29 -15.86
N GLU A 22 -18.70 0.10 -15.94
CA GLU A 22 -17.67 -0.65 -16.66
C GLU A 22 -16.93 -1.68 -15.77
N CYS A 23 -17.12 -1.63 -14.44
CA CYS A 23 -16.60 -2.59 -13.47
C CYS A 23 -17.58 -3.76 -13.32
N THR A 24 -17.63 -4.63 -14.33
CA THR A 24 -18.41 -5.87 -14.28
C THR A 24 -17.69 -6.94 -13.46
N ASP A 25 -18.42 -7.88 -12.84
CA ASP A 25 -17.82 -8.89 -11.93
C ASP A 25 -16.68 -9.70 -12.57
N ASP A 26 -16.74 -9.97 -13.88
CA ASP A 26 -15.69 -10.67 -14.65
C ASP A 26 -14.41 -9.84 -14.84
N LYS A 27 -14.47 -8.53 -14.60
CA LYS A 27 -13.35 -7.58 -14.74
C LYS A 27 -12.81 -7.07 -13.41
N ILE A 28 -13.48 -7.38 -12.31
CA ILE A 28 -13.03 -6.99 -10.97
C ILE A 28 -11.95 -7.98 -10.54
N TRP A 29 -10.78 -7.46 -10.17
CA TRP A 29 -9.80 -8.25 -9.45
C TRP A 29 -10.20 -8.34 -7.97
N ASP A 30 -10.68 -9.50 -7.58
CA ASP A 30 -11.18 -9.79 -6.24
C ASP A 30 -10.39 -10.96 -5.64
N PRO A 31 -9.26 -10.69 -4.97
CA PRO A 31 -8.45 -11.75 -4.37
C PRO A 31 -9.16 -12.43 -3.19
N MET A 32 -10.27 -11.88 -2.67
CA MET A 32 -11.01 -12.47 -1.56
C MET A 32 -12.14 -13.41 -2.02
N ASN A 33 -12.55 -13.37 -3.29
CA ASN A 33 -13.58 -14.24 -3.85
C ASN A 33 -13.00 -15.59 -4.31
N ILE A 34 -12.37 -16.31 -3.38
CA ILE A 34 -11.94 -17.69 -3.57
C ILE A 34 -12.96 -18.55 -2.81
N GLU A 35 -13.50 -19.60 -3.45
CA GLU A 35 -14.57 -20.45 -2.90
C GLU A 35 -14.25 -21.01 -1.50
N GLU A 36 -12.97 -21.08 -1.12
CA GLU A 36 -12.49 -21.71 0.11
C GLU A 36 -11.74 -20.76 1.08
N GLY A 37 -11.81 -19.42 0.93
CA GLY A 37 -11.36 -18.53 2.00
C GLY A 37 -10.78 -17.16 1.59
N VAL A 38 -10.02 -16.57 2.51
CA VAL A 38 -9.41 -15.24 2.35
C VAL A 38 -8.14 -15.36 1.52
N GLY A 39 -8.16 -14.84 0.29
CA GLY A 39 -6.96 -14.77 -0.54
C GLY A 39 -6.13 -13.51 -0.29
N ILE A 40 -4.82 -13.70 -0.18
CA ILE A 40 -3.84 -12.61 -0.06
C ILE A 40 -2.98 -12.58 -1.32
N ASP A 41 -2.98 -11.43 -1.98
CA ASP A 41 -2.37 -11.29 -3.29
C ASP A 41 -1.77 -9.88 -3.49
N THR A 42 -0.96 -9.72 -4.54
CA THR A 42 -0.48 -8.46 -5.06
C THR A 42 -0.52 -8.45 -6.59
N LYS A 43 -0.87 -7.30 -7.16
CA LYS A 43 -0.94 -7.10 -8.61
C LYS A 43 -0.39 -5.72 -8.99
N ILE A 44 0.41 -5.66 -10.05
CA ILE A 44 0.81 -4.40 -10.69
C ILE A 44 -0.09 -4.17 -11.89
N PHE A 45 -0.92 -3.14 -11.80
CA PHE A 45 -1.72 -2.64 -12.91
C PHE A 45 -0.88 -1.69 -13.76
N SER A 46 -0.77 -1.97 -15.06
CA SER A 46 -0.22 -1.03 -16.04
C SER A 46 -1.38 -0.47 -16.83
N LEU A 47 -1.76 0.77 -16.57
CA LEU A 47 -2.91 1.42 -17.18
C LEU A 47 -2.44 2.40 -18.26
N GLY A 48 -2.95 2.25 -19.48
CA GLY A 48 -2.78 3.22 -20.56
C GLY A 48 -3.65 4.47 -20.42
N PRO A 49 -3.56 5.40 -21.40
CA PRO A 49 -4.39 6.60 -21.42
C PRO A 49 -5.88 6.28 -21.44
N ASN A 50 -6.64 6.84 -20.49
CA ASN A 50 -8.07 6.58 -20.26
C ASN A 50 -8.44 5.13 -19.88
N GLU A 51 -7.45 4.27 -19.60
CA GLU A 51 -7.72 2.94 -19.08
C GLU A 51 -7.97 2.98 -17.57
N PHE A 52 -8.61 1.92 -17.07
CA PHE A 52 -8.90 1.76 -15.66
C PHE A 52 -8.78 0.30 -15.26
N ALA A 53 -8.64 0.06 -13.96
CA ALA A 53 -8.79 -1.26 -13.35
C ALA A 53 -9.84 -1.19 -12.25
N CYS A 54 -10.54 -2.31 -12.02
CA CYS A 54 -11.48 -2.45 -10.93
C CYS A 54 -11.01 -3.56 -9.98
N MET A 55 -11.15 -3.35 -8.69
CA MET A 55 -10.79 -4.32 -7.65
C MET A 55 -11.75 -4.25 -6.47
N ARG A 56 -11.84 -5.31 -5.68
CA ARG A 56 -12.69 -5.39 -4.48
C ARG A 56 -11.87 -5.78 -3.26
N GLY A 57 -12.16 -5.15 -2.11
CA GLY A 57 -11.51 -5.38 -0.83
C GLY A 57 -10.61 -4.23 -0.38
N SER A 58 -9.72 -4.51 0.57
CA SER A 58 -8.76 -3.54 1.10
C SER A 58 -7.36 -3.74 0.57
N PHE A 59 -6.69 -2.61 0.32
CA PHE A 59 -5.39 -2.62 -0.33
C PHE A 59 -4.43 -1.57 0.23
N ALA A 60 -3.16 -1.95 0.27
CA ALA A 60 -2.03 -1.04 0.20
C ALA A 60 -1.75 -0.74 -1.27
N LEU A 61 -1.54 0.54 -1.60
CA LEU A 61 -1.35 1.02 -2.97
C LEU A 61 -0.08 1.87 -3.07
N GLU A 62 0.70 1.66 -4.12
CA GLU A 62 1.86 2.51 -4.41
C GLU A 62 2.04 2.66 -5.92
N SER A 63 2.50 3.84 -6.33
CA SER A 63 2.73 4.18 -7.73
C SER A 63 3.79 5.27 -7.81
N LYS A 64 4.69 5.16 -8.79
CA LYS A 64 5.63 6.26 -9.11
C LYS A 64 4.92 7.41 -9.82
N ASP A 65 3.78 7.13 -10.42
CA ASP A 65 2.95 8.08 -11.17
C ASP A 65 1.75 8.56 -10.32
N LYS A 66 1.15 9.68 -10.71
CA LYS A 66 -0.09 10.15 -10.08
C LYS A 66 -1.28 9.32 -10.55
N PHE A 67 -2.10 8.87 -9.61
CA PHE A 67 -3.30 8.11 -9.91
C PHE A 67 -4.47 8.54 -9.00
N ILE A 68 -5.67 8.17 -9.42
CA ILE A 68 -6.91 8.45 -8.69
C ILE A 68 -7.61 7.12 -8.42
N ALA A 69 -8.02 6.93 -7.17
CA ALA A 69 -8.89 5.84 -6.78
C ALA A 69 -10.30 6.37 -6.50
N TYR A 70 -11.29 5.66 -7.00
CA TYR A 70 -12.69 5.91 -6.71
C TYR A 70 -13.27 4.72 -5.95
N THR A 71 -14.01 4.98 -4.87
CA THR A 71 -14.76 3.95 -4.14
C THR A 71 -16.22 4.37 -4.10
N GLY A 72 -17.15 3.41 -4.11
CA GLY A 72 -18.57 3.76 -4.14
C GLY A 72 -19.45 2.74 -4.83
N ASN A 73 -20.71 3.15 -5.00
CA ASN A 73 -21.72 2.46 -5.79
C ASN A 73 -22.37 3.43 -6.78
N GLU A 74 -23.52 3.05 -7.35
CA GLU A 74 -24.25 3.90 -8.28
C GLU A 74 -24.73 5.23 -7.67
N SER A 75 -24.91 5.26 -6.35
CA SER A 75 -25.53 6.38 -5.62
C SER A 75 -24.51 7.30 -4.92
N SER A 76 -23.32 6.79 -4.62
CA SER A 76 -22.29 7.50 -3.85
C SER A 76 -20.91 7.23 -4.41
N ARG A 77 -20.07 8.27 -4.50
CA ARG A 77 -18.71 8.18 -5.03
C ARG A 77 -17.77 9.01 -4.16
N LEU A 78 -16.77 8.35 -3.60
CA LEU A 78 -15.62 8.98 -3.01
C LEU A 78 -14.45 8.95 -4.00
N GLN A 79 -13.63 10.00 -3.97
CA GLN A 79 -12.46 10.14 -4.82
C GLN A 79 -11.25 10.44 -3.95
N PHE A 80 -10.17 9.71 -4.18
CA PHE A 80 -8.91 9.85 -3.46
C PHE A 80 -7.77 10.01 -4.46
N SER A 81 -6.91 11.01 -4.26
CA SER A 81 -5.70 11.20 -5.07
C SER A 81 -4.55 10.48 -4.40
N ASN A 82 -3.89 9.55 -5.11
CA ASN A 82 -2.73 8.80 -4.61
C ASN A 82 -2.90 8.24 -3.17
N PRO A 83 -4.04 7.60 -2.81
CA PRO A 83 -4.15 6.96 -1.50
C PRO A 83 -3.10 5.84 -1.38
N PHE A 84 -2.48 5.71 -0.21
CA PHE A 84 -1.58 4.59 0.10
C PHE A 84 -2.35 3.41 0.69
N TYR A 85 -3.45 3.67 1.38
CA TYR A 85 -4.32 2.66 1.95
C TYR A 85 -5.77 2.95 1.58
N LEU A 86 -6.50 1.90 1.20
CA LEU A 86 -7.95 1.93 0.99
C LEU A 86 -8.61 0.76 1.71
N ASN A 87 -9.67 1.08 2.44
CA ASN A 87 -10.55 0.12 3.10
C ASN A 87 -12.01 0.57 2.99
N PRO A 88 -12.70 0.21 1.89
CA PRO A 88 -14.12 0.48 1.76
C PRO A 88 -14.95 -0.40 2.71
N GLN A 89 -15.29 0.13 3.88
CA GLN A 89 -15.92 -0.62 4.98
C GLN A 89 -17.39 -1.02 4.78
N THR A 90 -18.05 -0.57 3.71
CA THR A 90 -19.48 -0.80 3.50
C THR A 90 -19.71 -1.64 2.25
N GLN A 91 -20.72 -2.53 2.29
CA GLN A 91 -21.18 -3.30 1.12
C GLN A 91 -21.50 -2.41 -0.08
N ASP A 92 -21.83 -1.14 0.18
CA ASP A 92 -22.15 -0.13 -0.81
C ASP A 92 -20.92 0.60 -1.41
N MET A 93 -19.69 0.29 -0.96
CA MET A 93 -18.47 0.95 -1.45
C MET A 93 -17.35 -0.03 -1.82
N ASP A 94 -17.66 -1.33 -1.89
CA ASP A 94 -16.69 -2.42 -2.01
C ASP A 94 -15.87 -2.41 -3.31
N ILE A 95 -16.37 -1.80 -4.38
CA ILE A 95 -15.66 -1.65 -5.65
C ILE A 95 -14.75 -0.43 -5.62
N ILE A 96 -13.48 -0.66 -5.93
CA ILE A 96 -12.47 0.37 -6.15
C ILE A 96 -12.12 0.44 -7.64
N LYS A 97 -12.26 1.62 -8.25
CA LYS A 97 -11.82 1.91 -9.62
C LYS A 97 -10.54 2.75 -9.61
N LEU A 98 -9.47 2.24 -10.21
CA LEU A 98 -8.19 2.89 -10.36
C LEU A 98 -8.05 3.50 -11.76
N THR A 99 -7.53 4.73 -11.83
CA THR A 99 -7.26 5.45 -13.10
C THR A 99 -5.98 6.27 -12.98
N CYS A 100 -5.27 6.50 -14.08
CA CYS A 100 -4.18 7.48 -14.10
C CYS A 100 -4.74 8.89 -13.89
N ALA A 101 -4.04 9.73 -13.11
CA ALA A 101 -4.48 11.10 -12.87
C ALA A 101 -4.34 11.99 -14.13
N ASP A 102 -3.31 11.71 -14.94
CA ASP A 102 -3.17 12.25 -16.29
C ASP A 102 -3.80 11.26 -17.28
N ASN A 103 -4.91 11.66 -17.91
CA ASN A 103 -5.64 10.82 -18.84
C ASN A 103 -4.97 10.67 -20.21
N THR A 104 -3.83 11.35 -20.43
CA THR A 104 -3.03 11.25 -21.65
C THR A 104 -1.77 10.40 -21.48
N ALA A 105 -1.42 10.06 -20.23
CA ALA A 105 -0.24 9.26 -19.90
C ALA A 105 -0.64 7.89 -19.36
N SER A 106 0.28 6.93 -19.49
CA SER A 106 0.17 5.65 -18.79
C SER A 106 0.72 5.75 -17.37
N CYS A 107 0.24 4.89 -16.47
CA CYS A 107 0.75 4.78 -15.10
C CYS A 107 0.85 3.33 -14.65
N LYS A 108 1.75 3.06 -13.69
CA LYS A 108 1.85 1.76 -13.01
C LYS A 108 1.44 1.87 -11.54
N ILE A 109 0.49 1.07 -11.12
CA ILE A 109 -0.04 1.05 -9.74
C ILE A 109 0.08 -0.36 -9.19
N GLN A 110 0.80 -0.54 -8.09
CA GLN A 110 0.80 -1.81 -7.36
C GLN A 110 -0.28 -1.78 -6.29
N ALA A 111 -1.10 -2.82 -6.25
CA ALA A 111 -2.01 -3.11 -5.17
C ALA A 111 -1.54 -4.38 -4.44
N ALA A 112 -1.60 -4.37 -3.12
CA ALA A 112 -1.38 -5.54 -2.28
C ALA A 112 -2.53 -5.66 -1.30
N THR A 113 -3.17 -6.82 -1.26
CA THR A 113 -4.24 -7.09 -0.31
C THR A 113 -3.71 -6.88 1.09
N VAL A 114 -4.55 -6.29 1.94
CA VAL A 114 -4.27 -6.20 3.38
C VAL A 114 -5.35 -6.99 4.08
N LEU A 115 -4.97 -7.74 5.11
CA LEU A 115 -5.95 -8.36 5.99
C LEU A 115 -6.58 -7.23 6.77
N GLU A 116 -7.81 -6.85 6.40
CA GLU A 116 -8.53 -5.89 7.21
C GLU A 116 -8.70 -6.48 8.61
N THR A 117 -8.94 -5.57 9.54
CA THR A 117 -9.83 -5.86 10.65
C THR A 117 -11.26 -6.05 10.09
N ILE A 118 -11.49 -7.10 9.29
CA ILE A 118 -12.71 -7.35 8.48
C ILE A 118 -13.95 -7.50 9.37
N PHE A 119 -13.76 -7.60 10.68
CA PHE A 119 -14.86 -7.61 11.64
C PHE A 119 -15.55 -6.26 11.62
N ARG A 120 -16.63 -6.19 10.82
CA ARG A 120 -17.59 -5.10 10.78
C ARG A 120 -17.81 -4.64 12.21
N LYS A 121 -17.67 -3.33 12.41
CA LYS A 121 -17.90 -2.60 13.67
C LYS A 121 -19.30 -2.82 14.27
N THR A 122 -20.13 -3.67 13.67
CA THR A 122 -21.57 -3.76 13.90
C THR A 122 -21.96 -4.63 15.10
N GLU A 123 -21.09 -5.47 15.68
CA GLU A 123 -21.51 -6.32 16.82
C GLU A 123 -20.54 -6.40 18.01
N HIS A 124 -19.27 -5.97 17.87
CA HIS A 124 -18.27 -6.15 18.92
C HIS A 124 -17.43 -4.87 19.15
N GLU A 125 -18.01 -3.88 19.86
CA GLU A 125 -17.35 -2.60 20.19
C GLU A 125 -16.02 -2.73 20.97
N ASN A 126 -15.71 -3.92 21.49
CA ASN A 126 -14.52 -4.17 22.31
C ASN A 126 -13.36 -4.85 21.57
N SER A 127 -13.53 -5.19 20.29
CA SER A 127 -12.49 -5.88 19.53
C SER A 127 -11.44 -4.90 19.02
N HIS A 128 -10.23 -4.96 19.58
CA HIS A 128 -9.07 -4.21 19.10
C HIS A 128 -8.25 -5.14 18.21
N MET A 129 -8.22 -4.89 16.90
CA MET A 129 -7.35 -5.63 15.99
C MET A 129 -6.32 -4.68 15.38
N ILE A 130 -5.10 -5.16 15.24
CA ILE A 130 -3.99 -4.43 14.68
C ILE A 130 -3.61 -5.10 13.36
N GLY A 131 -3.82 -4.42 12.24
CA GLY A 131 -3.35 -4.87 10.94
C GLY A 131 -1.94 -4.33 10.66
N LEU A 132 -0.96 -5.23 10.61
CA LEU A 132 0.43 -4.90 10.28
C LEU A 132 0.73 -5.33 8.85
N PHE A 133 1.21 -4.40 8.03
CA PHE A 133 1.68 -4.66 6.68
C PHE A 133 3.18 -4.36 6.58
N THR A 134 3.97 -5.31 6.11
CA THR A 134 5.42 -5.16 6.11
C THR A 134 6.08 -5.66 4.84
N THR A 135 7.07 -4.87 4.40
CA THR A 135 7.98 -5.22 3.31
C THR A 135 9.37 -5.57 3.80
N ARG A 136 9.58 -5.66 5.12
CA ARG A 136 10.86 -6.06 5.73
C ARG A 136 11.14 -7.53 5.52
N SER A 137 12.42 -7.82 5.32
CA SER A 137 12.96 -9.18 5.19
C SER A 137 13.73 -9.55 6.46
N HIS A 138 13.76 -10.84 6.81
CA HIS A 138 14.50 -11.36 7.98
C HIS A 138 14.11 -10.69 9.30
N VAL A 139 12.81 -10.44 9.49
CA VAL A 139 12.29 -9.76 10.68
C VAL A 139 11.52 -10.73 11.57
N LYS A 140 11.61 -10.51 12.88
CA LYS A 140 10.82 -11.21 13.89
C LYS A 140 9.97 -10.20 14.66
N PHE A 141 8.65 -10.37 14.60
CA PHE A 141 7.70 -9.63 15.41
C PHE A 141 7.29 -10.46 16.61
N GLY A 142 7.37 -9.89 17.81
CA GLY A 142 6.80 -10.48 19.02
C GLY A 142 5.54 -9.72 19.44
N TYR A 143 4.49 -10.44 19.81
CA TYR A 143 3.24 -9.86 20.29
C TYR A 143 2.66 -10.68 21.44
N GLU A 144 2.09 -10.01 22.43
CA GLU A 144 1.29 -10.64 23.50
C GLU A 144 -0.15 -10.21 23.29
N GLY A 145 -1.03 -11.18 23.00
CA GLY A 145 -2.43 -10.94 22.70
C GLY A 145 -3.35 -11.88 23.48
N GLU A 146 -4.65 -11.63 23.35
CA GLU A 146 -5.70 -12.46 23.94
C GLU A 146 -6.75 -12.79 22.87
N ILE A 147 -7.11 -14.06 22.73
CA ILE A 147 -8.03 -14.51 21.68
C ILE A 147 -9.14 -15.31 22.37
N LYS A 148 -10.40 -15.02 22.00
CA LYS A 148 -11.57 -15.70 22.53
C LYS A 148 -12.35 -16.36 21.38
N ILE A 149 -12.99 -17.48 21.68
CA ILE A 149 -13.76 -18.29 20.71
C ILE A 149 -15.12 -17.65 20.37
N ASP A 150 -15.67 -16.80 21.23
CA ASP A 150 -16.99 -16.19 21.09
C ASP A 150 -17.06 -15.05 20.05
N ASP A 151 -16.22 -15.10 19.01
CA ASP A 151 -16.05 -14.06 17.98
C ASP A 151 -15.66 -12.67 18.52
N ASN A 152 -15.38 -12.54 19.83
CA ASN A 152 -14.81 -11.34 20.44
C ASN A 152 -13.27 -11.39 20.37
N TYR A 153 -12.71 -10.80 19.31
CA TYR A 153 -11.27 -10.68 19.13
C TYR A 153 -10.69 -9.55 19.97
N ASN A 154 -10.25 -9.84 21.19
CA ASN A 154 -9.65 -8.87 22.10
C ASN A 154 -8.13 -8.74 21.92
N ASN A 155 -7.63 -7.86 21.04
CA ASN A 155 -6.19 -7.66 20.78
C ASN A 155 -5.56 -8.76 19.91
N LEU A 156 -5.95 -8.77 18.64
CA LEU A 156 -5.35 -9.62 17.60
C LEU A 156 -4.38 -8.82 16.73
N LEU A 157 -3.20 -9.39 16.41
CA LEU A 157 -2.30 -8.86 15.39
C LEU A 157 -2.43 -9.72 14.14
N THR A 158 -2.88 -9.12 13.04
CA THR A 158 -2.78 -9.72 11.70
C THR A 158 -1.56 -9.18 11.01
N ILE A 159 -0.89 -10.02 10.23
CA ILE A 159 0.32 -9.65 9.50
C ILE A 159 0.12 -9.97 8.03
N VAL A 160 0.37 -9.00 7.16
CA VAL A 160 0.60 -9.22 5.74
C VAL A 160 2.02 -8.84 5.39
N THR A 161 2.70 -9.70 4.63
CA THR A 161 4.04 -9.43 4.12
C THR A 161 4.07 -9.39 2.60
N LEU A 162 4.83 -8.46 2.04
CA LEU A 162 5.03 -8.31 0.59
C LEU A 162 6.50 -8.09 0.24
N GLY A 163 7.05 -8.86 -0.70
CA GLY A 163 8.43 -8.70 -1.17
C GLY A 163 8.66 -8.92 -2.65
N SER A 164 9.85 -8.51 -3.10
CA SER A 164 10.36 -8.79 -4.45
C SER A 164 10.75 -10.26 -4.63
N TYR A 165 11.18 -10.93 -3.57
CA TYR A 165 11.43 -12.38 -3.56
C TYR A 165 10.31 -13.10 -2.83
N LYS A 166 10.17 -14.40 -3.06
CA LYS A 166 9.28 -15.23 -2.27
C LYS A 166 9.75 -15.25 -0.81
N ARG A 167 8.78 -15.32 0.09
CA ARG A 167 8.98 -15.25 1.53
C ARG A 167 8.34 -16.43 2.21
N THR A 168 8.82 -16.71 3.42
CA THR A 168 8.23 -17.67 4.32
C THR A 168 7.76 -16.97 5.58
N LEU A 169 6.51 -17.22 5.97
CA LEU A 169 5.98 -16.81 7.28
C LEU A 169 6.02 -18.01 8.22
N LYS A 170 6.66 -17.84 9.38
CA LYS A 170 6.72 -18.85 10.44
C LYS A 170 6.05 -18.33 11.69
N TYR A 171 5.12 -19.12 12.22
CA TYR A 171 4.39 -18.82 13.45
C TYR A 171 4.90 -19.65 14.63
N LYS A 172 5.01 -19.03 15.81
CA LYS A 172 5.26 -19.77 17.05
C LYS A 172 4.58 -19.08 18.24
N ALA A 173 3.64 -19.75 18.87
CA ALA A 173 3.04 -19.35 20.15
C ALA A 173 3.67 -20.08 21.34
N ASP A 174 3.51 -19.53 22.55
CA ASP A 174 3.81 -20.19 23.81
C ASP A 174 2.65 -21.06 24.32
N ASP A 175 1.42 -20.81 23.88
CA ASP A 175 0.26 -21.69 24.08
C ASP A 175 0.03 -22.59 22.85
N PRO A 176 0.01 -23.93 23.01
CA PRO A 176 -0.15 -24.87 21.91
C PRO A 176 -1.54 -24.84 21.26
N ASP A 177 -2.57 -24.32 21.93
CA ASP A 177 -3.93 -24.24 21.38
C ASP A 177 -4.06 -23.10 20.35
N LEU A 178 -3.06 -22.22 20.31
CA LEU A 178 -3.03 -21.10 19.39
C LEU A 178 -2.20 -21.43 18.14
N THR A 179 -2.86 -21.45 16.99
CA THR A 179 -2.24 -21.73 15.69
C THR A 179 -2.14 -20.46 14.84
N GLY A 180 -1.23 -20.44 13.87
CA GLY A 180 -1.15 -19.37 12.87
C GLY A 180 -1.80 -19.83 11.58
N MET A 181 -2.99 -19.31 11.27
CA MET A 181 -3.58 -19.50 9.95
C MET A 181 -2.83 -18.61 8.97
N THR A 182 -2.21 -19.23 7.97
CA THR A 182 -1.54 -18.50 6.90
C THR A 182 -2.39 -18.49 5.65
N PHE A 183 -2.40 -17.36 4.96
CA PHE A 183 -3.19 -17.14 3.74
C PHE A 183 -2.27 -16.83 2.57
N ASN A 184 -2.51 -17.47 1.42
CA ASN A 184 -1.88 -17.16 0.14
C ASN A 184 -2.96 -17.08 -0.97
N GLN A 185 -2.55 -17.01 -2.25
CA GLN A 185 -3.46 -16.92 -3.39
C GLN A 185 -4.35 -18.16 -3.60
N THR A 186 -3.98 -19.34 -3.11
CA THR A 186 -4.57 -20.62 -3.54
C THR A 186 -5.13 -21.45 -2.39
N GLU A 187 -4.50 -21.45 -1.20
CA GLU A 187 -4.91 -22.29 -0.07
C GLU A 187 -4.47 -21.67 1.27
N SER A 188 -5.24 -21.92 2.33
CA SER A 188 -4.78 -21.70 3.70
C SER A 188 -4.00 -22.92 4.18
N GLN A 189 -2.84 -22.71 4.80
CA GLN A 189 -2.06 -23.79 5.40
C GLN A 189 -1.68 -23.44 6.85
N PRO A 190 -1.65 -24.43 7.76
CA PRO A 190 -1.23 -24.18 9.13
C PRO A 190 0.29 -23.96 9.20
N ASN A 191 0.71 -22.95 9.98
CA ASN A 191 2.08 -22.73 10.49
C ASN A 191 3.18 -22.26 9.51
N GLU A 192 3.13 -22.62 8.23
CA GLU A 192 4.13 -22.19 7.24
C GLU A 192 3.52 -21.99 5.85
N ASN A 193 3.92 -20.92 5.16
CA ASN A 193 3.48 -20.64 3.79
C ASN A 193 4.60 -19.95 3.01
N TYR A 194 4.51 -20.03 1.69
CA TYR A 194 5.54 -19.56 0.78
C TYR A 194 4.94 -18.78 -0.40
N GLY A 195 5.33 -17.51 -0.55
CA GLY A 195 4.76 -16.63 -1.57
C GLY A 195 5.34 -15.23 -1.56
N TYR A 196 4.96 -14.41 -2.54
CA TYR A 196 5.40 -13.01 -2.62
C TYR A 196 4.56 -12.09 -1.73
N CYS A 197 3.29 -12.41 -1.56
CA CYS A 197 2.35 -11.76 -0.66
C CYS A 197 1.73 -12.85 0.22
N LEU A 198 1.84 -12.75 1.54
CA LEU A 198 1.33 -13.75 2.49
C LEU A 198 0.63 -13.05 3.64
N GLY A 199 -0.48 -13.61 4.10
CA GLY A 199 -1.18 -13.21 5.31
C GLY A 199 -0.97 -14.21 6.45
N LEU A 200 -1.07 -13.73 7.68
CA LEU A 200 -1.11 -14.55 8.87
C LEU A 200 -2.09 -13.96 9.88
N GLN A 201 -2.96 -14.82 10.39
CA GLN A 201 -3.88 -14.53 11.48
C GLN A 201 -3.75 -15.62 12.55
N PRO A 202 -3.47 -15.26 13.81
CA PRO A 202 -3.59 -16.21 14.91
C PRO A 202 -5.03 -16.69 15.08
N SER A 203 -5.23 -17.98 15.33
CA SER A 203 -6.54 -18.57 15.55
C SER A 203 -6.51 -19.70 16.56
N LEU A 204 -7.63 -19.88 17.25
CA LEU A 204 -7.93 -21.05 18.07
C LEU A 204 -8.65 -22.08 17.21
N ASP A 205 -8.23 -23.34 17.26
CA ASP A 205 -8.97 -24.43 16.62
C ASP A 205 -10.13 -24.85 17.55
N PRO A 206 -11.39 -24.55 17.19
CA PRO A 206 -12.53 -24.86 18.04
C PRO A 206 -12.80 -26.36 18.17
N THR A 207 -12.23 -27.19 17.28
CA THR A 207 -12.41 -28.64 17.31
C THR A 207 -11.46 -29.34 18.26
N GLU A 208 -10.28 -28.76 18.50
CA GLU A 208 -9.23 -29.36 19.32
C GLU A 208 -9.15 -28.77 20.74
N THR A 209 -9.59 -27.52 20.93
CA THR A 209 -9.45 -26.85 22.23
C THR A 209 -10.74 -26.81 23.05
N HIS A 210 -10.61 -27.09 24.34
CA HIS A 210 -11.67 -26.83 25.34
C HIS A 210 -11.60 -25.41 25.92
N LYS A 211 -10.60 -24.60 25.54
CA LYS A 211 -10.43 -23.23 26.05
C LYS A 211 -11.26 -22.26 25.22
N THR A 212 -12.12 -21.50 25.86
CA THR A 212 -12.85 -20.40 25.19
C THR A 212 -12.04 -19.12 25.07
N GLN A 213 -10.87 -19.07 25.70
CA GLN A 213 -10.01 -17.90 25.77
C GLN A 213 -8.56 -18.32 26.00
N VAL A 214 -7.64 -17.73 25.23
CA VAL A 214 -6.21 -17.94 25.34
C VAL A 214 -5.51 -16.59 25.35
N LYS A 215 -4.73 -16.34 26.39
CA LYS A 215 -3.77 -15.23 26.43
C LYS A 215 -2.38 -15.80 26.19
N ALA A 216 -1.75 -15.41 25.08
CA ALA A 216 -0.51 -16.02 24.61
C ALA A 216 0.45 -14.98 24.04
N LYS A 217 1.74 -15.29 24.13
CA LYS A 217 2.79 -14.63 23.38
C LYS A 217 3.08 -15.43 22.13
N TYR A 218 3.06 -14.75 20.99
CA TYR A 218 3.47 -15.37 19.74
C TYR A 218 4.49 -14.53 19.01
N ASN A 219 5.28 -15.22 18.20
CA ASN A 219 6.26 -14.63 17.33
C ASN A 219 5.95 -15.00 15.88
N VAL A 220 6.11 -14.01 15.01
CA VAL A 220 6.05 -14.21 13.56
C VAL A 220 7.41 -13.87 12.98
N THR A 221 8.00 -14.85 12.29
CA THR A 221 9.29 -14.67 11.60
C THR A 221 9.06 -14.65 10.10
N ILE A 222 9.65 -13.67 9.43
CA ILE A 222 9.57 -13.49 7.99
C ILE A 222 10.97 -13.73 7.41
N ASP A 223 11.11 -14.78 6.61
CA ASP A 223 12.35 -15.10 5.91
C ASP A 223 12.18 -14.85 4.41
N GLU A 224 13.22 -14.32 3.76
CA GLU A 224 13.27 -14.12 2.32
C GLU A 224 14.06 -15.26 1.65
N ASP A 225 13.53 -15.78 0.55
CA ASP A 225 14.21 -16.77 -0.30
C ASP A 225 14.79 -16.10 -1.55
N LYS A 226 16.06 -15.70 -1.46
CA LYS A 226 16.82 -15.10 -2.56
C LYS A 226 17.13 -16.05 -3.71
N SER A 227 16.81 -17.34 -3.58
CA SER A 227 16.92 -18.29 -4.70
C SER A 227 15.71 -18.23 -5.64
N SER A 228 14.62 -17.58 -5.21
CA SER A 228 13.44 -17.34 -6.04
C SER A 228 13.65 -16.21 -7.05
N ASP A 229 12.83 -16.19 -8.09
CA ASP A 229 12.85 -15.12 -9.09
C ASP A 229 12.49 -13.77 -8.47
N GLU A 230 13.32 -12.75 -8.72
CA GLU A 230 13.02 -11.38 -8.31
C GLU A 230 11.84 -10.82 -9.13
N ARG A 231 10.85 -10.27 -8.43
CA ARG A 231 9.71 -9.55 -9.00
C ARG A 231 9.80 -8.06 -8.74
N GLU A 232 9.26 -7.30 -9.69
CA GLU A 232 9.05 -5.85 -9.54
C GLU A 232 8.17 -5.59 -8.30
N CYS A 233 8.62 -4.70 -7.42
CA CYS A 233 7.87 -4.20 -6.28
C CYS A 233 7.95 -2.67 -6.29
N LEU A 234 6.80 -2.02 -6.44
CA LEU A 234 6.66 -0.57 -6.38
C LEU A 234 6.55 -0.07 -4.94
N ILE A 235 5.93 -0.87 -4.05
CA ILE A 235 5.86 -0.56 -2.61
C ILE A 235 7.27 -0.59 -2.03
N GLU A 236 7.61 0.45 -1.26
CA GLU A 236 8.93 0.61 -0.64
C GLU A 236 9.28 -0.58 0.26
N LEU A 237 10.46 -1.15 0.03
CA LEU A 237 11.00 -2.29 0.79
C LEU A 237 11.50 -1.85 2.18
N GLU A 238 11.65 -2.81 3.08
CA GLU A 238 12.18 -2.59 4.43
C GLU A 238 11.33 -1.64 5.32
N LYS A 239 10.02 -1.60 5.05
CA LYS A 239 9.05 -0.81 5.80
C LYS A 239 8.07 -1.69 6.57
N THR A 240 7.50 -1.10 7.61
CA THR A 240 6.39 -1.68 8.38
C THR A 240 5.37 -0.59 8.60
N TYR A 241 4.13 -0.89 8.28
CA TYR A 241 2.99 0.01 8.34
C TYR A 241 1.91 -0.61 9.22
N VAL A 242 1.23 0.25 9.99
CA VAL A 242 0.00 -0.09 10.73
C VAL A 242 -1.10 0.76 10.16
N PHE A 243 -2.07 0.11 9.52
CA PHE A 243 -3.16 0.85 8.90
C PHE A 243 -4.16 1.34 9.96
N PRO A 244 -4.70 2.56 9.80
CA PRO A 244 -5.81 3.04 10.61
C PRO A 244 -7.09 2.26 10.31
N ASN A 245 -7.72 1.68 11.33
CA ASN A 245 -8.91 0.83 11.16
C ASN A 245 -10.22 1.60 10.92
N ASP A 246 -10.24 2.93 11.07
CA ASP A 246 -11.46 3.74 11.05
C ASP A 246 -11.54 4.72 9.88
N VAL A 247 -10.73 4.50 8.83
CA VAL A 247 -10.72 5.39 7.66
C VAL A 247 -10.91 4.59 6.38
N VAL A 248 -11.64 5.18 5.45
CA VAL A 248 -11.83 4.61 4.11
C VAL A 248 -10.56 4.72 3.27
N ALA A 249 -9.80 5.79 3.45
CA ALA A 249 -8.57 6.05 2.75
C ALA A 249 -7.57 6.77 3.64
N ALA A 250 -6.27 6.52 3.41
CA ALA A 250 -5.19 7.28 4.03
C ALA A 250 -4.05 7.52 3.04
N SER A 251 -3.42 8.69 3.15
CA SER A 251 -2.14 8.99 2.52
C SER A 251 -1.00 8.19 3.15
N LYS A 252 0.15 8.12 2.46
CA LYS A 252 1.33 7.44 2.99
C LYS A 252 1.81 8.07 4.29
N GLU A 253 1.81 9.40 4.35
CA GLU A 253 2.23 10.17 5.52
C GLU A 253 1.33 9.90 6.74
N GLU A 254 0.01 9.82 6.55
CA GLU A 254 -0.93 9.49 7.61
C GLU A 254 -0.73 8.07 8.14
N VAL A 255 -0.48 7.11 7.24
CA VAL A 255 -0.18 5.72 7.64
C VAL A 255 1.16 5.65 8.38
N GLU A 256 2.20 6.33 7.91
CA GLU A 256 3.50 6.39 8.61
C GLU A 256 3.36 7.03 9.99
N GLU A 257 2.59 8.11 10.13
CA GLU A 257 2.33 8.74 11.42
C GLU A 257 1.51 7.84 12.36
N ASN A 258 0.51 7.13 11.82
CA ASN A 258 -0.24 6.15 12.59
C ASN A 258 0.67 5.01 13.10
N SER A 259 1.58 4.54 12.24
CA SER A 259 2.51 3.46 12.55
C SER A 259 3.43 3.78 13.72
N LYS A 260 3.84 5.05 13.89
CA LYS A 260 4.71 5.50 15.00
C LYS A 260 4.07 5.33 16.38
N LYS A 261 2.73 5.26 16.47
CA LYS A 261 2.01 5.03 17.73
C LYS A 261 2.23 3.62 18.28
N TYR A 262 2.63 2.70 17.41
CA TYR A 262 2.81 1.30 17.77
C TYR A 262 4.30 1.00 17.90
N ASN A 263 4.72 0.67 19.11
CA ASN A 263 6.08 0.23 19.38
C ASN A 263 6.13 -1.29 19.34
N PHE A 264 6.09 -1.88 18.14
CA PHE A 264 6.38 -3.32 18.05
C PHE A 264 7.86 -3.52 18.33
N GLU A 265 8.16 -4.36 19.32
CA GLU A 265 9.52 -4.81 19.53
C GLU A 265 9.95 -5.64 18.30
N ILE A 266 10.68 -4.98 17.41
CA ILE A 266 11.44 -5.65 16.37
C ILE A 266 12.60 -6.30 17.11
N ALA A 267 12.46 -7.58 17.44
CA ALA A 267 13.61 -8.33 17.93
C ALA A 267 14.70 -8.20 16.85
N PRO A 268 15.94 -7.82 17.21
CA PRO A 268 17.00 -7.70 16.23
C PRO A 268 17.09 -9.03 15.46
N PRO A 269 17.29 -8.99 14.13
CA PRO A 269 17.41 -10.20 13.33
C PRO A 269 18.42 -11.11 14.01
N SER A 270 18.06 -12.38 14.19
CA SER A 270 19.04 -13.37 14.67
C SER A 270 20.26 -13.25 13.74
N PRO A 271 21.48 -13.07 14.28
CA PRO A 271 22.65 -12.82 13.47
C PRO A 271 22.71 -13.88 12.36
N THR A 272 22.69 -13.43 11.11
CA THR A 272 22.74 -14.32 9.94
C THR A 272 23.85 -15.34 10.21
N PRO A 273 23.58 -16.66 10.06
CA PRO A 273 24.62 -17.66 10.22
C PRO A 273 25.79 -17.23 9.34
N GLN A 274 26.90 -16.81 9.95
CA GLN A 274 28.13 -16.61 9.19
C GLN A 274 28.36 -17.94 8.50
N GLN A 275 28.32 -17.94 7.16
CA GLN A 275 28.70 -19.10 6.38
C GLN A 275 30.03 -19.55 6.95
N THR A 276 30.03 -20.68 7.65
CA THR A 276 31.26 -21.30 8.10
C THR A 276 32.04 -21.53 6.81
N PRO A 277 33.27 -21.00 6.66
CA PRO A 277 34.02 -21.16 5.44
C PRO A 277 34.00 -22.65 5.09
N GLN A 278 33.32 -23.00 3.99
CA GLN A 278 33.33 -24.36 3.48
C GLN A 278 34.80 -24.70 3.31
N GLN A 279 35.29 -25.67 4.07
CA GLN A 279 36.65 -26.16 3.94
C GLN A 279 36.84 -26.55 2.48
N THR A 280 37.63 -25.73 1.78
CA THR A 280 38.00 -26.00 0.40
C THR A 280 38.71 -27.36 0.41
N PRO A 281 38.29 -28.35 -0.40
CA PRO A 281 39.05 -29.56 -0.60
C PRO A 281 40.46 -29.17 -1.02
N GLN A 282 41.46 -29.66 -0.29
CA GLN A 282 42.88 -29.38 -0.51
C GLN A 282 43.24 -29.83 -1.94
N GLN A 283 43.28 -28.90 -2.89
CA GLN A 283 43.72 -29.19 -4.25
C GLN A 283 45.24 -29.32 -4.29
N THR A 284 45.69 -30.43 -4.88
CA THR A 284 47.04 -30.73 -5.34
C THR A 284 47.65 -29.55 -6.10
N PRO A 285 48.98 -29.28 -6.01
CA PRO A 285 49.58 -28.08 -6.57
C PRO A 285 49.44 -28.07 -8.10
N GLN A 286 48.63 -27.16 -8.63
CA GLN A 286 48.61 -26.84 -10.06
C GLN A 286 49.17 -25.43 -10.27
N GLN A 287 49.99 -25.34 -11.32
CA GLN A 287 50.92 -24.26 -11.60
C GLN A 287 50.28 -22.87 -11.65
N THR A 288 51.02 -21.91 -11.11
CA THR A 288 50.80 -20.47 -11.11
C THR A 288 50.53 -19.90 -12.51
N PRO A 289 49.38 -19.24 -12.75
CA PRO A 289 49.24 -18.27 -13.82
C PRO A 289 49.66 -16.89 -13.32
N GLN A 290 50.46 -16.22 -14.15
CA GLN A 290 51.06 -14.91 -13.99
C GLN A 290 49.99 -13.81 -13.82
N GLU A 291 50.13 -12.96 -12.79
CA GLU A 291 49.22 -11.86 -12.48
C GLU A 291 49.13 -10.84 -13.62
N THR A 292 47.90 -10.49 -14.01
CA THR A 292 47.62 -9.32 -14.86
C THR A 292 47.30 -8.12 -13.95
N PRO A 293 47.89 -6.93 -14.16
CA PRO A 293 47.69 -5.79 -13.27
C PRO A 293 46.26 -5.23 -13.35
N LYS A 294 45.61 -5.12 -12.19
CA LYS A 294 44.28 -4.51 -12.04
C LYS A 294 44.38 -2.99 -12.20
N GLN A 295 43.91 -2.46 -13.34
CA GLN A 295 43.84 -1.01 -13.58
C GLN A 295 42.88 -0.35 -12.58
N THR A 296 43.43 0.49 -11.70
CA THR A 296 42.68 1.43 -10.87
C THR A 296 42.15 2.56 -11.77
N GLN A 297 40.85 2.52 -12.10
CA GLN A 297 40.21 3.62 -12.81
C GLN A 297 40.09 4.84 -11.91
N LYS A 298 40.73 5.93 -12.34
CA LYS A 298 40.72 7.25 -11.70
C LYS A 298 39.33 7.89 -11.91
N PRO A 299 38.69 8.46 -10.87
CA PRO A 299 37.37 9.05 -11.00
C PRO A 299 37.37 10.16 -12.08
N PRO A 300 36.30 10.26 -12.88
CA PRO A 300 36.24 11.22 -13.97
C PRO A 300 36.29 12.64 -13.40
N LYS A 301 37.31 13.40 -13.83
CA LYS A 301 37.40 14.83 -13.52
C LYS A 301 36.22 15.53 -14.21
N LEU A 302 35.25 15.99 -13.42
CA LEU A 302 34.18 16.85 -13.90
C LEU A 302 34.77 18.06 -14.63
N SER A 303 34.36 18.21 -15.88
CA SER A 303 34.76 19.34 -16.73
C SER A 303 34.27 20.65 -16.11
N LYS A 304 35.12 21.68 -16.10
CA LYS A 304 34.75 23.04 -15.65
C LYS A 304 33.51 23.58 -16.37
N PHE A 305 33.24 23.10 -17.60
CA PHE A 305 32.02 23.43 -18.34
C PHE A 305 30.76 22.86 -17.71
N THR A 306 30.79 21.65 -17.16
CA THR A 306 29.63 21.02 -16.52
C THR A 306 29.20 21.78 -15.27
N LEU A 307 30.16 22.31 -14.51
CA LEU A 307 29.89 23.14 -13.34
C LEU A 307 29.17 24.44 -13.70
N ILE A 308 29.57 25.10 -14.80
CA ILE A 308 28.97 26.36 -15.26
C ILE A 308 27.51 26.13 -15.68
N ILE A 309 27.21 25.01 -16.35
CA ILE A 309 25.84 24.67 -16.77
C ILE A 309 24.94 24.49 -15.54
N ILE A 310 25.41 23.78 -14.52
CA ILE A 310 24.63 23.55 -13.28
C ILE A 310 24.30 24.89 -12.60
N ILE A 311 25.29 25.78 -12.45
CA ILE A 311 25.09 27.09 -11.83
C ILE A 311 24.08 27.94 -12.63
N SER A 312 24.17 27.92 -13.97
CA SER A 312 23.25 28.65 -14.83
C SER A 312 21.80 28.18 -14.68
N ILE A 313 21.58 26.86 -14.60
CA ILE A 313 20.24 26.28 -14.42
C ILE A 313 19.68 26.65 -13.04
N SER A 314 20.51 26.60 -11.99
CA SER A 314 20.10 27.02 -10.65
C SER A 314 19.70 28.50 -10.59
N CYS A 315 20.44 29.40 -11.25
CA CYS A 315 20.07 30.82 -11.31
C CYS A 315 18.75 31.06 -12.04
N ALA A 316 18.49 30.35 -13.15
CA ALA A 316 17.23 30.46 -13.88
C ALA A 316 16.02 30.00 -13.04
N LEU A 317 16.18 28.91 -12.29
CA LEU A 317 15.16 28.39 -11.36
C LEU A 317 14.80 29.39 -10.26
N VAL A 318 15.80 30.04 -9.66
CA VAL A 318 15.57 31.07 -8.62
C VAL A 318 14.81 32.27 -9.19
N LEU A 319 15.15 32.73 -10.40
CA LEU A 319 14.44 33.83 -11.05
C LEU A 319 12.97 33.48 -11.33
N LEU A 320 12.68 32.25 -11.77
CA LEU A 320 11.30 31.79 -11.99
C LEU A 320 10.48 31.78 -10.69
N ILE A 321 11.07 31.34 -9.58
CA ILE A 321 10.41 31.34 -8.27
C ILE A 321 10.07 32.78 -7.85
N VAL A 322 10.99 33.73 -8.01
CA VAL A 322 10.76 35.15 -7.66
C VAL A 322 9.63 35.74 -8.51
N ILE A 323 9.61 35.47 -9.82
CA ILE A 323 8.54 35.92 -10.72
C ILE A 323 7.18 35.35 -10.28
N PHE A 324 7.13 34.05 -9.94
CA PHE A 324 5.92 33.40 -9.49
C PHE A 324 5.38 34.00 -8.18
N VAL A 325 6.26 34.27 -7.21
CA VAL A 325 5.86 34.92 -5.94
C VAL A 325 5.31 36.32 -6.18
N ILE A 326 5.97 37.14 -7.03
CA ILE A 326 5.47 38.47 -7.39
C ILE A 326 4.09 38.37 -8.06
N TYR A 327 3.92 37.42 -8.98
CA TYR A 327 2.65 37.18 -9.66
C TYR A 327 1.52 36.84 -8.67
N VAL A 328 1.76 35.93 -7.71
CA VAL A 328 0.80 35.57 -6.67
C VAL A 328 0.43 36.76 -5.79
N ILE A 329 1.41 37.60 -5.41
CA ILE A 329 1.16 38.81 -4.62
C ILE A 329 0.28 39.81 -5.40
N ILE A 330 0.55 40.00 -6.69
CA ILE A 330 -0.26 40.88 -7.56
C ILE A 330 -1.69 40.37 -7.70
N GLN A 331 -1.88 39.07 -7.90
CA GLN A 331 -3.22 38.48 -8.02
C GLN A 331 -4.02 38.64 -6.72
N ARG A 332 -3.40 38.35 -5.56
CA ARG A 332 -4.06 38.54 -4.26
C ARG A 332 -4.50 39.99 -4.04
N ARG A 333 -3.76 40.99 -4.51
CA ARG A 333 -4.17 42.40 -4.41
C ARG A 333 -5.38 42.73 -5.30
N LYS A 334 -5.53 42.10 -6.46
CA LYS A 334 -6.67 42.34 -7.37
C LYS A 334 -7.98 41.79 -6.82
N ASP A 335 -7.95 40.66 -6.12
CA ASP A 335 -9.15 40.03 -5.57
C ASP A 335 -9.72 40.82 -4.39
N VAL A 336 -8.87 41.41 -3.54
CA VAL A 336 -9.31 42.27 -2.43
C VAL A 336 -10.04 43.51 -2.95
N THR A 337 -9.55 44.15 -4.02
CA THR A 337 -10.22 45.34 -4.58
C THR A 337 -11.56 45.07 -5.25
N LYS A 338 -11.87 43.83 -5.64
CA LYS A 338 -13.19 43.47 -6.19
C LYS A 338 -14.24 43.19 -5.12
N SER A 339 -13.81 42.67 -3.97
CA SER A 339 -14.69 42.39 -2.83
C SER A 339 -15.35 43.67 -2.29
N ASP A 340 -14.56 44.72 -2.09
CA ASP A 340 -15.06 45.97 -1.48
C ASP A 340 -16.00 46.76 -2.41
N ALA A 341 -15.83 46.64 -3.73
CA ALA A 341 -16.73 47.24 -4.71
C ALA A 341 -18.12 46.56 -4.74
N SER A 342 -18.19 45.26 -4.44
CA SER A 342 -19.44 44.50 -4.42
C SER A 342 -20.27 44.74 -3.17
N ILE A 343 -19.63 45.04 -2.04
CA ILE A 343 -20.31 45.35 -0.77
C ILE A 343 -20.95 46.75 -0.82
N ALA A 344 -20.36 47.71 -1.55
CA ALA A 344 -20.93 49.04 -1.72
C ALA A 344 -22.19 49.08 -2.61
N GLN A 345 -22.41 48.09 -3.48
CA GLN A 345 -23.60 48.01 -4.34
C GLN A 345 -24.81 47.31 -3.69
N GLN A 346 -24.65 46.68 -2.52
CA GLN A 346 -25.77 46.09 -1.77
C GLN A 346 -26.36 47.02 -0.70
N LEU A 347 -25.82 48.24 -0.56
CA LEU A 347 -26.24 49.23 0.45
C LEU A 347 -26.96 50.46 -0.15
N ILE A 348 -27.36 50.39 -1.43
CA ILE A 348 -28.25 51.34 -2.12
C ILE A 348 -29.42 50.52 -2.67
#